data_AF-A0A9D9LWP0-F1
#
_entry.id   AF-A0A9D9LWP0-F1
#
_cell.length_a   1.000
_cell.length_b   1.000
_cell.length_c   1.000
_cell.angle_alpha   90.00
_cell.angle_beta   90.00
_cell.angle_gamma   90.00
#
_symmetry.space_group_name_H-M   'P 1'
#
loop_
_entity.id
_entity.type
_entity.pdbx_description
1 polymer ?
#
loop_
_entity_poly.entity_id
_entity_poly.type
_entity_poly.pdbx_seq_one_letter_code
_entity_poly.pdbx_strand_id
1 'polypeptide(L)'
;MRQAEIFRKEILAGFLTEDGGEYRFCYDEAYLKRENAQPVSLTLPLQTEAFVSPILFPFFDGLIPEGWLLDVALRNTDISILDRMSLLLLCCKECIGSVSVIPINKEGDDNV
;
A
#
# COMPACT_ATOMS: atom_id res chain seq x y z
N MET A 1 -0.84 14.17 2.22
CA MET A 1 0.14 13.08 2.12
C MET A 1 -0.35 11.90 2.94
N ARG A 2 -0.59 10.75 2.29
CA ARG A 2 -0.94 9.48 2.93
C ARG A 2 0.17 8.47 2.66
N GLN A 3 0.46 7.58 3.59
CA GLN A 3 1.53 6.60 3.44
C GLN A 3 1.15 5.26 4.07
N ALA A 4 1.68 4.18 3.52
CA ALA A 4 1.57 2.83 4.06
C ALA A 4 2.90 2.08 3.96
N GLU A 5 3.11 1.21 4.93
CA GLU A 5 4.09 0.15 4.91
C GLU A 5 3.54 -1.03 4.11
N ILE A 6 4.35 -1.52 3.18
CA ILE A 6 4.04 -2.68 2.36
C ILE A 6 4.86 -3.84 2.89
N PHE A 7 4.18 -4.85 3.42
CA PHE A 7 4.84 -6.07 3.90
C PHE A 7 4.71 -7.16 2.86
N ARG A 8 5.76 -7.98 2.73
CA ARG A 8 5.73 -9.23 1.97
C ARG A 8 6.13 -10.40 2.86
N LYS A 9 5.22 -11.36 3.08
CA LYS A 9 5.39 -12.49 4.01
C LYS A 9 5.95 -12.01 5.36
N GLU A 10 5.30 -11.02 5.96
CA GLU A 10 5.65 -10.43 7.27
C GLU A 10 6.95 -9.60 7.30
N ILE A 11 7.63 -9.42 6.16
CA ILE A 11 8.86 -8.61 6.07
C ILE A 11 8.49 -7.28 5.43
N LEU A 12 8.89 -6.16 6.03
CA LEU A 12 8.75 -4.84 5.44
C LEU A 12 9.46 -4.79 4.09
N ALA A 13 8.70 -4.69 3.01
CA ALA A 13 9.19 -4.66 1.65
C ALA A 13 9.43 -3.25 1.15
N GLY A 14 8.64 -2.28 1.60
CA GLY A 14 8.77 -0.91 1.16
C GLY A 14 7.63 -0.02 1.64
N PHE A 15 7.53 1.15 1.03
CA PHE A 15 6.59 2.19 1.38
C PHE A 15 5.81 2.64 0.16
N LEU A 16 4.48 2.67 0.28
CA LEU A 16 3.58 3.28 -0.69
C LEU A 16 3.15 4.64 -0.16
N THR A 17 3.37 5.69 -0.93
CA THR A 17 3.04 7.08 -0.58
C THR A 17 2.13 7.65 -1.64
N GLU A 18 1.11 8.38 -1.22
CA GLU A 18 0.31 9.22 -2.08
C GLU A 18 0.46 10.69 -1.63
N ASP A 19 1.00 11.50 -2.52
CA ASP A 19 1.33 12.90 -2.25
C ASP A 19 1.21 13.75 -3.52
N GLY A 20 0.55 14.90 -3.42
CA GLY A 20 0.39 15.82 -4.55
C GLY A 20 -0.38 15.27 -5.76
N GLY A 21 -1.18 14.21 -5.57
CA GLY A 21 -1.91 13.54 -6.66
C GLY A 21 -1.11 12.46 -7.39
N GLU A 22 0.09 12.13 -6.91
CA GLU A 22 0.91 11.04 -7.45
C GLU A 22 1.12 9.95 -6.39
N TYR A 23 1.26 8.73 -6.88
CA TYR A 23 1.61 7.54 -6.11
C TYR A 23 3.09 7.24 -6.29
N ARG A 24 3.76 6.97 -5.18
CA ARG A 24 5.17 6.61 -5.12
C ARG A 24 5.35 5.33 -4.34
N PHE A 25 6.00 4.34 -4.94
CA PHE A 25 6.36 3.11 -4.25
C PHE A 25 7.88 2.95 -4.24
N CYS A 26 8.45 2.81 -3.05
CA CYS A 26 9.88 2.61 -2.85
C CYS A 26 10.10 1.33 -2.06
N TYR A 27 11.01 0.48 -2.54
CA TYR A 27 11.48 -0.64 -1.74
C TYR A 27 12.33 -0.15 -0.56
N ASP A 28 12.23 -0.85 0.56
CA ASP A 28 13.11 -0.63 1.70
C ASP A 28 14.53 -1.15 1.39
N GLU A 29 15.55 -0.40 1.79
CA GLU A 29 16.95 -0.78 1.51
C GLU A 29 17.34 -2.09 2.17
N ALA A 30 16.88 -2.34 3.41
CA ALA A 30 17.15 -3.57 4.12
C ALA A 30 16.42 -4.74 3.45
N TYR A 31 15.26 -4.50 2.83
CA TYR A 31 14.59 -5.49 1.99
C TYR A 31 15.40 -5.86 0.74
N LEU A 32 15.88 -4.86 0.00
CA LEU A 32 16.67 -5.07 -1.23
C LEU A 32 17.97 -5.83 -0.99
N LYS A 33 18.58 -5.68 0.20
CA LYS A 33 19.83 -6.36 0.58
C LYS A 33 19.64 -7.84 0.97
N ARG A 34 18.42 -8.36 1.03
CA ARG A 34 18.17 -9.76 1.40
C ARG A 34 18.48 -10.68 0.23
N GLU A 35 19.19 -11.78 0.47
CA GLU A 35 19.53 -12.77 -0.58
C GLU A 35 18.29 -13.37 -1.26
N ASN A 36 17.19 -13.51 -0.53
CA ASN A 36 15.93 -14.06 -1.04
C ASN A 36 14.84 -12.99 -1.17
N ALA A 37 15.22 -11.72 -1.40
CA ALA A 37 14.28 -10.66 -1.72
C ALA A 37 13.48 -11.05 -2.96
N GLN A 38 12.17 -10.85 -2.92
CA GLN A 38 11.28 -11.11 -4.03
C GLN A 38 10.44 -9.88 -4.26
N PRO A 39 10.14 -9.51 -5.52
CA PRO A 39 9.35 -8.34 -5.78
C PRO A 39 7.93 -8.51 -5.19
N VAL A 40 7.36 -7.39 -4.77
CA VAL A 40 5.96 -7.28 -4.33
C VAL A 40 5.02 -7.64 -5.49
N SER A 41 5.37 -7.22 -6.71
CA SER A 41 4.66 -7.54 -7.96
C SER A 41 5.64 -7.73 -9.10
N LEU A 42 5.28 -8.53 -10.12
CA LEU A 42 6.03 -8.59 -11.37
C LEU A 42 6.11 -7.23 -12.09
N THR A 43 5.14 -6.36 -11.86
CA THR A 43 5.12 -4.99 -12.39
C THR A 43 5.92 -3.98 -11.56
N LEU A 44 6.43 -4.41 -10.40
CA LEU A 44 7.24 -3.62 -9.48
C LEU A 44 8.53 -4.39 -9.18
N PRO A 45 9.45 -4.54 -10.15
CA PRO A 45 10.70 -5.28 -9.94
C PRO A 45 11.54 -4.67 -8.82
N LEU A 46 12.44 -5.48 -8.23
CA LEU A 46 13.35 -5.00 -7.19
C LEU A 46 14.30 -3.97 -7.78
N GLN A 47 14.24 -2.74 -7.28
CA GLN A 47 15.11 -1.64 -7.65
C GLN A 47 15.18 -0.62 -6.51
N THR A 48 16.24 0.20 -6.50
CA THR A 48 16.45 1.25 -5.50
C THR A 48 15.60 2.49 -5.81
N GLU A 49 15.41 2.78 -7.09
CA GLU A 49 14.67 3.95 -7.54
C GLU A 49 13.16 3.82 -7.25
N ALA A 50 12.55 4.91 -6.83
CA ALA A 50 11.11 4.98 -6.61
C ALA A 50 10.34 4.73 -7.91
N PHE A 51 9.30 3.91 -7.86
CA PHE A 51 8.25 3.89 -8.87
C PHE A 51 7.34 5.09 -8.64
N VAL A 52 7.00 5.81 -9.71
CA VAL A 52 6.11 6.98 -9.65
C VAL A 52 5.01 6.81 -10.70
N SER A 53 3.78 7.14 -10.33
CA SER A 53 2.61 7.05 -11.21
C SER A 53 1.53 8.05 -10.80
N PRO A 54 0.82 8.68 -11.75
CA PRO A 54 -0.32 9.55 -11.44
C PRO A 54 -1.57 8.76 -10.98
N ILE A 55 -1.55 7.43 -11.12
CA ILE A 55 -2.61 6.52 -10.67
C ILE A 55 -2.03 5.45 -9.75
N LEU A 56 -2.87 4.85 -8.91
CA LEU A 56 -2.46 3.73 -8.06
C LEU A 56 -1.94 2.58 -8.93
N PHE A 57 -0.82 1.97 -8.53
CA PHE A 57 -0.22 0.88 -9.32
C PHE A 57 -1.20 -0.30 -9.44
N PRO A 58 -1.33 -0.93 -10.62
CA PRO A 58 -2.31 -1.99 -10.85
C PRO A 58 -2.27 -3.14 -9.84
N PHE A 59 -1.08 -3.46 -9.31
CA PHE A 59 -0.94 -4.47 -8.28
C PHE A 59 -1.68 -4.11 -6.99
N PHE A 60 -1.49 -2.89 -6.47
CA PHE A 60 -2.18 -2.43 -5.26
C PHE A 60 -3.66 -2.21 -5.55
N ASP A 61 -3.99 -1.71 -6.73
CA ASP A 61 -5.37 -1.49 -7.15
C ASP A 61 -6.18 -2.80 -7.15
N GLY A 62 -5.57 -3.90 -7.59
CA GLY A 62 -6.17 -5.24 -7.56
C GLY A 62 -6.28 -5.89 -6.17
N LEU A 63 -5.73 -5.27 -5.11
CA LEU A 63 -5.98 -5.71 -3.73
C LEU A 63 -7.31 -5.17 -3.19
N ILE A 64 -7.83 -4.10 -3.79
CA ILE A 64 -9.07 -3.47 -3.35
C ILE A 64 -10.24 -4.39 -3.73
N PRO A 65 -11.15 -4.71 -2.79
CA PRO A 65 -12.35 -5.48 -3.10
C PRO A 65 -13.18 -4.85 -4.23
N GLU A 66 -13.95 -5.69 -4.94
CA GLU A 66 -14.84 -5.26 -6.01
C GLU A 66 -16.29 -5.71 -5.76
N GLY A 67 -17.23 -5.09 -6.48
CA GLY A 67 -18.65 -5.43 -6.45
C GLY A 67 -19.25 -5.39 -5.04
N TRP A 68 -20.02 -6.42 -4.69
CA TRP A 68 -20.71 -6.47 -3.40
C TRP A 68 -19.78 -6.39 -2.19
N LEU A 69 -18.55 -6.92 -2.27
CA LEU A 69 -17.61 -6.86 -1.14
C LEU A 69 -17.11 -5.43 -0.91
N LEU A 70 -16.90 -4.67 -2.00
CA LEU A 70 -16.59 -3.24 -1.92
C LEU A 70 -17.75 -2.47 -1.30
N ASP A 71 -18.98 -2.74 -1.72
CA ASP A 71 -20.17 -2.11 -1.14
C ASP A 71 -20.24 -2.35 0.36
N VAL A 72 -19.92 -3.57 0.83
CA VAL A 72 -19.89 -3.91 2.25
C VAL A 72 -18.76 -3.18 2.97
N ALA A 73 -17.55 -3.12 2.40
CA ALA A 73 -16.42 -2.42 3.00
C ALA A 73 -16.69 -0.91 3.16
N LEU A 74 -17.42 -0.32 2.22
CA LEU A 74 -17.78 1.10 2.25
C LEU A 74 -18.96 1.44 3.17
N ARG A 75 -19.72 0.44 3.64
CA ARG A 75 -20.86 0.68 4.54
C ARG A 75 -20.40 1.41 5.80
N ASN A 76 -21.03 2.54 6.07
CA ASN A 76 -20.74 3.41 7.22
C ASN A 76 -19.37 4.12 7.15
N THR A 77 -18.82 4.30 5.95
CA THR A 77 -17.65 5.17 5.73
C THR A 77 -18.02 6.31 4.79
N ASP A 78 -17.37 7.47 4.95
CA ASP A 78 -17.51 8.60 4.01
C ASP A 78 -16.47 8.53 2.86
N ILE A 79 -15.89 7.35 2.61
CA ILE A 79 -14.84 7.16 1.62
C ILE A 79 -15.46 7.11 0.22
N SER A 80 -14.94 7.93 -0.68
CA SER A 80 -15.32 7.90 -2.08
C SER A 80 -14.72 6.68 -2.79
N ILE A 81 -15.49 6.06 -3.70
CA ILE A 81 -15.01 4.98 -4.58
C ILE A 81 -13.83 5.40 -5.46
N LEU A 82 -13.67 6.71 -5.69
CA LEU A 82 -12.59 7.29 -6.48
C LEU A 82 -11.30 7.45 -5.66
N ASP A 83 -11.39 7.38 -4.33
CA ASP A 83 -10.25 7.52 -3.42
C ASP A 83 -9.58 6.16 -3.20
N ARG A 84 -8.83 5.73 -4.22
CA ARG A 84 -8.17 4.41 -4.26
C ARG A 84 -7.21 4.20 -3.09
N MET A 85 -6.50 5.24 -2.66
CA MET A 85 -5.62 5.14 -1.49
C MET A 85 -6.43 4.84 -0.22
N SER A 86 -7.50 5.59 0.07
CA SER A 86 -8.33 5.31 1.25
C SER A 86 -8.94 3.92 1.23
N LEU A 87 -9.42 3.47 0.06
CA LEU A 87 -9.96 2.12 -0.12
C LEU A 87 -8.91 1.04 0.20
N LEU A 88 -7.69 1.21 -0.30
CA LEU A 88 -6.59 0.30 -0.06
C LEU A 88 -6.27 0.21 1.44
N LEU A 89 -6.13 1.34 2.11
CA LEU A 89 -5.81 1.40 3.54
C LEU A 89 -6.92 0.82 4.42
N LEU A 90 -8.19 0.97 4.02
CA LEU A 90 -9.33 0.42 4.73
C LEU A 90 -9.38 -1.11 4.65
N CYS A 91 -9.18 -1.65 3.45
CA CYS A 91 -9.46 -3.07 3.18
C CYS A 91 -8.25 -3.99 3.41
N CYS A 92 -7.03 -3.47 3.32
CA CYS A 92 -5.84 -4.31 3.10
C CYS A 92 -4.89 -4.45 4.29
N LYS A 93 -5.38 -4.13 5.51
CA LYS A 93 -4.62 -4.31 6.75
C LYS A 93 -4.33 -5.79 7.04
N GLU A 94 -5.26 -6.68 6.69
CA GLU A 94 -5.14 -8.14 6.87
C GLU A 94 -5.54 -8.88 5.57
N CYS A 95 -4.82 -8.64 4.48
CA CYS A 95 -5.05 -9.39 3.24
C CYS A 95 -4.62 -10.86 3.39
N ILE A 96 -5.49 -11.77 2.95
CA ILE A 96 -5.13 -13.17 2.70
C ILE A 96 -4.19 -13.19 1.49
N GLY A 97 -2.91 -13.44 1.71
CA GLY A 97 -1.91 -13.46 0.65
C GLY A 97 -0.48 -13.28 1.15
N SER A 98 0.43 -13.00 0.22
CA SER A 98 1.83 -12.72 0.57
C SER A 98 2.11 -11.25 0.81
N VAL A 99 1.14 -10.33 0.64
CA VAL A 99 1.35 -8.88 0.76
C VAL A 99 0.28 -8.25 1.65
N SER A 100 0.71 -7.35 2.54
CA SER A 100 -0.16 -6.59 3.45
C SER A 100 0.15 -5.10 3.35
N VAL A 101 -0.87 -4.26 3.53
CA VAL A 101 -0.76 -2.80 3.46
C VAL A 101 -1.16 -2.21 4.80
N ILE A 102 -0.20 -1.63 5.52
CA ILE A 102 -0.43 -1.08 6.86
C ILE A 102 -0.31 0.45 6.78
N PRO A 103 -1.36 1.21 7.12
CA PRO A 103 -1.29 2.66 7.12
C PRO A 103 -0.26 3.17 8.12
N ILE A 104 0.55 4.16 7.71
CA ILE A 104 1.38 4.93 8.63
C ILE A 104 0.55 6.11 9.09
N ASN A 105 0.01 6.02 10.31
CA ASN A 105 -0.50 7.19 10.98
C ASN A 105 0.70 8.10 11.31
N LYS A 106 0.77 9.28 10.69
CA LYS A 106 1.47 10.41 11.30
C LYS A 106 0.62 10.89 12.49
N GLU A 107 0.58 10.10 13.55
CA GLU A 107 0.30 10.67 14.86
C GLU A 107 1.51 11.53 15.21
N GLY A 108 1.25 12.82 15.39
CA GLY A 108 2.18 13.64 16.15
C GLY A 108 2.40 12.97 17.50
N ASP A 109 3.65 12.91 17.90
CA ASP A 109 4.08 12.65 19.26
C ASP A 109 3.20 13.43 20.26
N ASP A 110 2.33 12.75 20.99
CA ASP A 110 1.83 13.21 22.27
C ASP A 110 2.28 12.20 23.33
N ASN A 111 3.49 12.45 23.84
CA ASN A 111 3.96 12.11 25.17
C ASN A 111 2.82 12.07 26.21
N VAL A 112 2.59 10.93 26.87
CA VAL A 112 2.57 10.75 28.35
C VAL A 112 2.86 9.28 28.68
#